data_AF-A0A2R6W6T0-F1
#
_entry.id   AF-A0A2R6W6T0-F1
#
_cell.length_a   1.000
_cell.length_b   1.000
_cell.length_c   1.000
_cell.angle_alpha   90.00
_cell.angle_beta   90.00
_cell.angle_gamma   90.00
#
_symmetry.space_group_name_H-M   'P 1'
#
loop_
_entity.id
_entity.type
_entity.pdbx_description
1 polymer ?
#
loop_
_entity_poly.entity_id
_entity_poly.type
_entity_poly.pdbx_seq_one_letter_code
_entity_poly.pdbx_strand_id
1 'polypeptide(L)'
;MRADFKDVPAMLDYVNKTWIPHKTKFVSAWTYDCLHLRNTTTSCVEGAHAMLKRFLQVLTGDLHAVREEIGRVLAHQVGELKAAEAKEHIRVPHRLRITLFANLVGRIRHFALNLFYGRRQQLNGNAKLPECTGVFQKTLGLPCAQDLAKIPAGAGDLLTDVHLHWHLGSCTCTDRGASNRPDAFADKPAACAAKRKAGWGKEQNKVIHHCRPSNM
;
A
#
# COMPACT_ATOMS: atom_id res chain seq x y z
N MET A 1 -23.16 -9.15 -8.17
CA MET A 1 -23.02 -8.50 -9.50
C MET A 1 -24.21 -8.79 -10.41
N ARG A 2 -24.49 -10.03 -10.87
CA ARG A 2 -25.67 -10.26 -11.74
C ARG A 2 -27.02 -10.00 -11.06
N ALA A 3 -27.11 -10.21 -9.74
CA ALA A 3 -28.36 -10.02 -9.01
C ALA A 3 -28.73 -8.55 -8.78
N ASP A 4 -27.72 -7.68 -8.70
CA ASP A 4 -27.87 -6.28 -8.26
C ASP A 4 -28.14 -5.31 -9.43
N PHE A 5 -28.00 -5.77 -10.68
CA PHE A 5 -28.12 -4.94 -11.90
C PHE A 5 -29.15 -5.48 -12.89
N LYS A 6 -30.14 -6.27 -12.42
CA LYS A 6 -31.16 -6.86 -13.29
C LYS A 6 -31.97 -5.81 -14.06
N ASP A 7 -32.14 -4.63 -13.49
CA ASP A 7 -32.99 -3.57 -14.04
C ASP A 7 -32.30 -2.73 -15.15
N VAL A 8 -31.03 -3.02 -15.47
CA VAL A 8 -30.27 -2.30 -16.50
C VAL A 8 -29.62 -3.26 -17.52
N PRO A 9 -30.44 -3.96 -18.33
CA PRO A 9 -29.96 -5.01 -19.24
C PRO A 9 -28.97 -4.50 -20.29
N ALA A 10 -29.13 -3.24 -20.76
CA ALA A 10 -28.21 -2.62 -21.70
C ALA A 10 -26.80 -2.41 -21.11
N MET A 11 -26.70 -2.05 -19.83
CA MET A 11 -25.42 -1.90 -19.14
C MET A 11 -24.74 -3.26 -18.96
N LEU A 12 -25.51 -4.28 -18.56
CA LEU A 12 -25.00 -5.65 -18.46
C LEU A 12 -24.47 -6.16 -19.81
N ASP A 13 -25.20 -5.91 -20.90
CA ASP A 13 -24.75 -6.29 -22.25
C ASP A 13 -23.45 -5.58 -22.64
N TYR A 14 -23.37 -4.26 -22.39
CA TYR A 14 -22.15 -3.48 -22.61
C TYR A 14 -20.95 -4.01 -21.80
N VAL A 15 -21.12 -4.28 -20.51
CA VAL A 15 -20.06 -4.81 -19.65
C VAL A 15 -19.62 -6.20 -20.12
N ASN A 16 -20.58 -7.06 -20.45
CA ASN A 16 -20.29 -8.43 -20.93
C ASN A 16 -19.58 -8.44 -22.28
N LYS A 17 -19.92 -7.53 -23.20
CA LYS A 17 -19.27 -7.45 -24.52
C LYS A 17 -17.94 -6.72 -24.49
N THR A 18 -17.81 -5.67 -23.68
CA THR A 18 -16.65 -4.76 -23.70
C THR A 18 -15.59 -5.15 -22.68
N TRP A 19 -15.99 -5.42 -21.43
CA TRP A 19 -15.04 -5.53 -20.31
C TRP A 19 -14.75 -6.97 -19.89
N ILE A 20 -15.75 -7.86 -19.92
CA ILE A 20 -15.56 -9.27 -19.52
C ILE A 20 -14.52 -10.02 -20.37
N PRO A 21 -14.41 -9.82 -21.71
CA PRO A 21 -13.34 -10.44 -22.50
C PRO A 21 -11.95 -9.99 -22.05
N HIS A 22 -11.85 -8.82 -21.43
CA HIS A 22 -10.63 -8.26 -20.88
C HIS A 22 -10.52 -8.44 -19.36
N LYS A 23 -11.27 -9.37 -18.76
CA LYS A 23 -11.22 -9.60 -17.30
C LYS A 23 -9.81 -9.94 -16.79
N THR A 24 -8.99 -10.55 -17.65
CA THR A 24 -7.58 -10.89 -17.41
C THR A 24 -6.62 -9.70 -17.51
N LYS A 25 -7.12 -8.48 -17.73
CA LYS A 25 -6.36 -7.24 -17.65
C LYS A 25 -6.61 -6.45 -16.36
N PHE A 26 -7.63 -6.80 -15.56
CA PHE A 26 -7.88 -6.15 -14.26
C PHE A 26 -6.96 -6.70 -13.17
N VAL A 27 -5.81 -6.07 -13.04
CA VAL A 27 -4.78 -6.43 -12.05
C VAL A 27 -5.31 -6.42 -10.61
N SER A 28 -6.27 -5.53 -10.32
CA SER A 28 -6.89 -5.40 -9.00
C SER A 28 -7.47 -6.71 -8.46
N ALA A 29 -8.08 -7.52 -9.33
CA ALA A 29 -8.68 -8.80 -8.96
C ALA A 29 -7.64 -9.83 -8.49
N TRP A 30 -6.38 -9.75 -8.97
CA TRP A 30 -5.30 -10.64 -8.50
C TRP A 30 -4.53 -10.05 -7.33
N THR A 31 -4.52 -8.73 -7.18
CA THR A 31 -3.81 -8.09 -6.06
C THR A 31 -4.55 -8.23 -4.74
N TYR A 32 -5.87 -8.48 -4.75
CA TYR A 32 -6.66 -8.61 -3.51
C TYR A 32 -6.28 -9.80 -2.61
N ASP A 33 -5.56 -10.78 -3.16
CA ASP A 33 -5.03 -11.92 -2.41
C ASP A 33 -3.51 -11.85 -2.17
N CYS A 34 -2.85 -10.75 -2.52
CA CYS A 34 -1.41 -10.56 -2.28
C CYS A 34 -1.18 -9.37 -1.33
N LEU A 35 -0.33 -9.57 -0.31
CA LEU A 35 0.09 -8.51 0.61
C LEU A 35 0.98 -7.52 -0.12
N HIS A 36 0.41 -6.39 -0.53
CA HIS A 36 1.10 -5.37 -1.31
C HIS A 36 1.28 -4.04 -0.56
N LEU A 37 0.68 -3.87 0.63
CA LEU A 37 0.92 -2.72 1.52
C LEU A 37 0.71 -1.36 0.81
N ARG A 38 -0.32 -1.27 -0.05
CA ARG A 38 -0.61 -0.15 -0.98
C ARG A 38 0.45 0.16 -2.05
N ASN A 39 1.47 -0.68 -2.23
CA ASN A 39 2.41 -0.58 -3.35
C ASN A 39 1.82 -1.20 -4.63
N THR A 40 0.78 -0.58 -5.18
CA THR A 40 0.08 -1.04 -6.39
C THR A 40 0.37 -0.19 -7.62
N THR A 41 1.09 0.92 -7.46
CA THR A 41 1.34 1.92 -8.51
C THR A 41 2.83 2.11 -8.73
N THR A 42 3.24 2.35 -9.98
CA THR A 42 4.63 2.66 -10.35
C THR A 42 5.06 4.08 -9.98
N SER A 43 4.12 4.95 -9.57
CA SER A 43 4.36 6.35 -9.24
C SER A 43 5.46 6.57 -8.19
N CYS A 44 5.58 5.69 -7.20
CA CYS A 44 6.68 5.76 -6.21
C CYS A 44 8.06 5.52 -6.86
N VAL A 45 8.13 4.54 -7.76
CA VAL A 45 9.36 4.21 -8.50
C VAL A 45 9.70 5.35 -9.47
N GLU A 46 8.71 5.86 -10.18
CA GLU A 46 8.86 7.01 -11.09
C GLU A 46 9.30 8.27 -10.33
N GLY A 47 8.73 8.52 -9.15
CA GLY A 47 9.11 9.62 -8.28
C GLY A 47 10.54 9.50 -7.75
N ALA A 48 10.94 8.30 -7.28
CA ALA A 48 12.31 8.03 -6.87
C ALA A 48 13.30 8.19 -8.03
N HIS A 49 12.94 7.70 -9.21
CA HIS A 49 13.75 7.85 -10.42
C HIS A 49 13.84 9.32 -10.87
N ALA A 50 12.74 10.08 -10.83
CA ALA A 50 12.72 11.50 -11.16
C ALA A 50 13.54 12.33 -10.15
N MET A 51 13.44 12.00 -8.86
CA MET A 51 14.26 12.57 -7.80
C MET A 51 15.75 12.31 -8.08
N LEU A 52 16.11 11.06 -8.35
CA LEU A 52 17.49 10.69 -8.64
C LEU A 52 18.01 11.42 -9.89
N LYS A 53 17.23 11.48 -10.97
CA LYS A 53 17.57 12.25 -12.17
C LYS A 53 17.82 13.73 -11.88
N ARG A 54 17.02 14.34 -11.00
CA ARG A 54 17.21 15.75 -10.61
C ARG A 54 18.51 15.97 -9.85
N PHE A 55 18.95 15.01 -9.03
CA PHE A 55 20.23 15.08 -8.33
C PHE A 55 21.42 14.83 -9.26
N LEU A 56 21.29 13.86 -10.16
CA LEU A 56 22.34 13.53 -11.12
C LEU A 56 22.46 14.56 -12.26
N GLN A 57 21.44 15.37 -12.51
CA GLN A 57 21.38 16.41 -13.56
C GLN A 57 22.00 15.97 -14.89
N VAL A 58 23.18 16.51 -15.23
CA VAL A 58 24.01 16.23 -16.42
C VAL A 58 25.38 15.75 -15.96
N LEU A 59 25.45 14.83 -15.00
CA LEU A 59 26.71 14.18 -14.68
C LEU A 59 27.15 13.34 -15.89
N THR A 60 27.87 13.99 -16.81
CA THR A 60 28.81 13.36 -17.76
C THR A 60 30.15 13.10 -17.05
N GLY A 61 30.09 12.86 -15.74
CA GLY A 61 31.23 12.74 -14.85
C GLY A 61 31.62 11.28 -14.62
N ASP A 62 32.82 11.11 -14.08
CA ASP A 62 33.39 9.83 -13.66
C ASP A 62 32.39 9.00 -12.83
N LEU A 63 32.37 7.68 -13.06
CA LEU A 63 31.47 6.73 -12.40
C LEU A 63 31.60 6.77 -10.87
N HIS A 64 32.80 7.05 -10.37
CA HIS A 64 33.03 7.23 -8.94
C HIS A 64 32.23 8.42 -8.39
N ALA A 65 32.26 9.57 -9.08
CA ALA A 65 31.50 10.76 -8.67
C ALA A 65 29.98 10.52 -8.66
N VAL A 66 29.47 9.78 -9.66
CA VAL A 66 28.06 9.37 -9.70
C VAL A 66 27.68 8.49 -8.51
N ARG A 67 28.54 7.53 -8.14
CA ARG A 67 28.31 6.65 -6.98
C ARG A 67 28.27 7.44 -5.68
N GLU A 68 29.21 8.35 -5.46
CA GLU A 68 29.25 9.17 -4.25
C GLU A 68 28.02 10.08 -4.14
N GLU A 69 27.57 10.64 -5.27
CA GLU A 69 26.34 11.44 -5.30
C GLU A 69 25.10 10.61 -4.95
N ILE A 70 24.96 9.40 -5.52
CA ILE A 70 23.89 8.46 -5.15
C ILE A 70 23.94 8.17 -3.64
N GLY A 71 25.13 7.92 -3.10
CA GLY A 71 25.33 7.68 -1.67
C GLY A 71 24.85 8.85 -0.81
N ARG A 72 25.19 10.08 -1.20
CA ARG A 72 24.74 11.31 -0.53
C ARG A 72 23.23 11.48 -0.56
N VAL A 73 22.60 11.25 -1.71
CA VAL A 73 21.15 11.32 -1.86
C VAL A 73 20.45 10.29 -0.98
N LEU A 74 20.93 9.04 -0.98
CA LEU A 74 20.37 7.98 -0.13
C LEU A 74 20.52 8.32 1.36
N ALA A 75 21.69 8.82 1.78
CA ALA A 75 21.93 9.24 3.16
C ALA A 75 20.96 10.36 3.58
N HIS A 76 20.74 11.35 2.70
CA HIS A 76 19.76 12.41 2.92
C HIS A 76 18.33 11.85 3.06
N GLN A 77 17.90 10.96 2.16
CA GLN A 77 16.58 10.34 2.25
C GLN A 77 16.39 9.52 3.53
N VAL A 78 17.41 8.77 3.94
CA VAL A 78 17.39 8.04 5.21
C VAL A 78 17.28 9.00 6.40
N GLY A 79 17.99 10.13 6.36
CA GLY A 79 17.87 11.20 7.35
C GLY A 79 16.44 11.75 7.45
N GLU A 80 15.84 12.10 6.31
CA GLU A 80 14.45 12.60 6.25
C GLU A 80 13.44 11.57 6.78
N LEU A 81 13.61 10.29 6.43
CA LEU A 81 12.76 9.21 6.94
C LEU A 81 12.90 9.03 8.45
N LYS A 82 14.12 9.04 8.98
CA LYS A 82 14.37 8.97 10.43
C LYS A 82 13.79 10.17 11.16
N ALA A 83 13.92 11.36 10.61
CA ALA A 83 13.35 12.58 11.18
C ALA A 83 11.82 12.54 11.17
N ALA A 84 11.21 12.04 10.10
CA ALA A 84 9.76 11.82 10.01
C ALA A 84 9.29 10.78 11.04
N GLU A 85 10.02 9.67 11.20
CA GLU A 85 9.72 8.64 12.21
C GLU A 85 9.80 9.18 13.64
N ALA A 86 10.86 9.94 13.97
CA ALA A 86 10.98 10.57 15.28
C ALA A 86 9.82 11.55 15.55
N LYS A 87 9.41 12.32 14.53
CA LYS A 87 8.23 13.19 14.62
C LYS A 87 6.95 12.37 14.87
N GLU A 88 6.80 11.20 14.23
CA GLU A 88 5.65 10.32 14.48
C GLU A 88 5.65 9.78 15.91
N HIS A 89 6.81 9.41 16.45
CA HIS A 89 6.92 8.91 17.82
C HIS A 89 6.55 9.98 18.87
N ILE A 90 6.83 11.24 18.60
CA ILE A 90 6.56 12.35 19.54
C ILE A 90 5.13 12.89 19.40
N ARG A 91 4.65 13.06 18.18
CA ARG A 91 3.43 13.84 17.90
C ARG A 91 2.26 12.97 17.49
N VAL A 92 1.40 12.65 18.44
CA VAL A 92 0.14 11.95 18.14
C VAL A 92 -0.95 12.95 17.73
N PRO A 93 -1.50 12.88 16.50
CA PRO A 93 -2.62 13.72 16.09
C PRO A 93 -3.83 13.56 17.00
N HIS A 94 -4.49 14.66 17.37
CA HIS A 94 -5.61 14.64 18.33
C HIS A 94 -6.73 13.67 17.94
N ARG A 95 -7.09 13.61 16.65
CA ARG A 95 -8.10 12.66 16.13
C ARG A 95 -7.78 11.19 16.35
N LEU A 96 -6.50 10.85 16.55
CA LEU A 96 -6.04 9.48 16.80
C LEU A 96 -5.94 9.14 18.29
N ARG A 97 -6.14 10.13 19.19
CA ARG A 97 -6.15 9.96 20.65
C ARG A 97 -7.50 9.41 21.14
N ILE A 98 -7.87 8.23 20.65
CA ILE A 98 -9.07 7.50 21.09
C ILE A 98 -8.66 6.28 21.92
N THR A 99 -9.52 5.89 22.86
CA THR A 99 -9.28 4.77 23.79
C THR A 99 -8.97 3.46 23.07
N LEU A 100 -9.62 3.18 21.93
CA LEU A 100 -9.36 2.01 21.11
C LEU A 100 -7.91 1.94 20.59
N PHE A 101 -7.30 3.09 20.29
CA PHE A 101 -5.94 3.16 19.76
C PHE A 101 -4.88 3.37 20.84
N ALA A 102 -5.26 3.43 22.12
CA ALA A 102 -4.33 3.70 23.21
C ALA A 102 -3.12 2.76 23.20
N ASN A 103 -3.33 1.47 22.90
CA ASN A 103 -2.27 0.47 22.82
C ASN A 103 -1.46 0.47 21.51
N LEU A 104 -1.93 1.19 20.49
CA LEU A 104 -1.31 1.28 19.16
C LEU A 104 -0.53 2.59 18.97
N VAL A 105 -0.99 3.66 19.60
CA VAL A 105 -0.37 4.98 19.54
C VAL A 105 1.08 4.89 20.03
N GLY A 106 2.02 5.42 19.24
CA GLY A 106 3.46 5.34 19.53
C GLY A 106 4.10 4.00 19.20
N ARG A 107 3.32 2.95 18.86
CA ARG A 107 3.83 1.63 18.46
C ARG A 107 3.65 1.34 16.97
N ILE A 108 2.67 1.96 16.32
CA ILE A 108 2.46 1.84 14.88
C ILE A 108 2.43 3.21 14.19
N ARG A 109 2.76 3.22 12.89
CA ARG A 109 2.81 4.40 12.03
C ARG A 109 1.47 5.12 12.03
N HIS A 110 1.51 6.45 11.99
CA HIS A 110 0.27 7.25 11.93
C HIS A 110 -0.57 6.94 10.69
N PHE A 111 0.08 6.57 9.59
CA PHE A 111 -0.63 6.18 8.37
C PHE A 111 -1.60 5.00 8.61
N ALA A 112 -1.15 3.94 9.29
CA ALA A 112 -1.97 2.78 9.62
C ALA A 112 -3.12 3.15 10.58
N LEU A 113 -2.83 3.97 11.59
CA LEU A 113 -3.87 4.50 12.50
C LEU A 113 -4.96 5.30 11.77
N ASN A 114 -4.58 6.10 10.77
CA ASN A 114 -5.56 6.83 9.96
C ASN A 114 -6.42 5.89 9.11
N LEU A 115 -5.86 4.78 8.60
CA LEU A 115 -6.63 3.76 7.90
C LEU A 115 -7.68 3.12 8.82
N PHE A 116 -7.29 2.77 10.05
CA PHE A 116 -8.25 2.28 11.05
C PHE A 116 -9.32 3.32 11.37
N TYR A 117 -8.92 4.57 11.57
CA TYR A 117 -9.85 5.65 11.87
C TYR A 117 -10.90 5.82 10.76
N GLY A 118 -10.48 5.86 9.49
CA GLY A 118 -11.40 5.95 8.36
C GLY A 118 -12.34 4.75 8.26
N ARG A 119 -11.85 3.54 8.57
CA ARG A 119 -12.70 2.35 8.58
C ARG A 119 -13.69 2.36 9.75
N ARG A 120 -13.28 2.85 10.92
CA ARG A 120 -14.15 3.04 12.08
C ARG A 120 -15.25 4.05 11.80
N GLN A 121 -14.99 5.13 11.07
CA GLN A 121 -16.05 6.09 10.72
C GLN A 121 -17.21 5.42 9.95
N GLN A 122 -16.95 4.32 9.23
CA GLN A 122 -17.99 3.53 8.58
C GLN A 122 -18.86 2.72 9.57
N LEU A 123 -18.38 2.52 10.81
CA LEU A 123 -19.13 1.91 11.93
C LEU A 123 -20.07 2.90 12.63
N ASN A 124 -19.81 4.21 12.52
CA ASN A 124 -20.53 5.22 13.29
C ASN A 124 -21.94 5.53 12.74
N GLY A 125 -22.34 4.91 11.63
CA GLY A 125 -23.72 4.96 11.13
C GLY A 125 -24.52 3.75 11.61
N ASN A 126 -25.84 3.89 11.78
CA ASN A 126 -26.76 2.78 12.11
C ASN A 126 -26.86 1.71 10.98
N ALA A 127 -26.04 1.80 9.94
CA ALA A 127 -26.02 0.84 8.85
C ALA A 127 -25.31 -0.45 9.29
N LYS A 128 -25.90 -1.60 8.98
CA LYS A 128 -25.24 -2.90 9.14
C LYS A 128 -23.93 -2.88 8.35
N LEU A 129 -22.84 -3.27 8.99
CA LEU A 129 -21.56 -3.37 8.31
C LEU A 129 -21.65 -4.37 7.16
N PRO A 130 -21.08 -4.03 5.98
CA PRO A 130 -20.88 -5.02 4.94
C PRO A 130 -19.99 -6.14 5.47
N GLU A 131 -20.22 -7.36 4.99
CA GLU A 131 -19.39 -8.51 5.32
C GLU A 131 -17.93 -8.23 4.99
N CYS A 132 -17.03 -8.60 5.90
CA CYS A 132 -15.60 -8.44 5.67
C CYS A 132 -15.14 -9.43 4.61
N THR A 133 -14.71 -8.91 3.46
CA THR A 133 -14.16 -9.71 2.35
C THR A 133 -12.75 -10.22 2.63
N GLY A 134 -12.15 -9.88 3.78
CA GLY A 134 -10.77 -10.20 4.14
C GLY A 134 -9.70 -9.47 3.31
N VAL A 135 -10.08 -8.77 2.23
CA VAL A 135 -9.17 -8.08 1.32
C VAL A 135 -8.27 -7.10 2.08
N PHE A 136 -8.79 -6.40 3.07
CA PHE A 136 -8.03 -5.42 3.84
C PHE A 136 -6.88 -6.06 4.62
N GLN A 137 -7.15 -7.19 5.28
CA GLN A 137 -6.13 -7.97 5.98
C GLN A 137 -5.14 -8.60 5.01
N LYS A 138 -5.62 -9.17 3.90
CA LYS A 138 -4.75 -9.80 2.89
C LYS A 138 -3.82 -8.80 2.20
N THR A 139 -4.33 -7.61 1.85
CA THR A 139 -3.59 -6.62 1.05
C THR A 139 -2.74 -5.68 1.89
N LEU A 140 -3.17 -5.37 3.11
CA LEU A 140 -2.51 -4.40 3.98
C LEU A 140 -1.98 -5.00 5.27
N GLY A 141 -2.35 -6.24 5.63
CA GLY A 141 -1.95 -6.80 6.91
C GLY A 141 -2.52 -6.02 8.08
N LEU A 142 -3.74 -5.51 7.92
CA LEU A 142 -4.45 -4.72 8.92
C LEU A 142 -5.83 -5.35 9.19
N PRO A 143 -6.31 -5.38 10.44
CA PRO A 143 -7.64 -5.88 10.79
C PRO A 143 -8.75 -5.06 10.12
N CYS A 144 -9.85 -5.72 9.77
CA CYS A 144 -10.97 -5.05 9.12
C CYS A 144 -11.93 -4.41 10.12
N ALA A 145 -12.90 -3.65 9.62
CA ALA A 145 -13.87 -2.91 10.44
C ALA A 145 -14.61 -3.79 11.45
N GLN A 146 -14.94 -5.02 11.05
CA GLN A 146 -15.65 -5.98 11.88
C GLN A 146 -14.77 -6.51 13.00
N ASP A 147 -13.48 -6.72 12.74
CA ASP A 147 -12.53 -7.15 13.77
C ASP A 147 -12.32 -6.03 14.78
N LEU A 148 -12.21 -4.79 14.32
CA LEU A 148 -12.16 -3.61 15.19
C LEU A 148 -13.42 -3.45 16.06
N ALA A 149 -14.60 -3.82 15.55
CA ALA A 149 -15.85 -3.75 16.28
C ALA A 149 -15.98 -4.81 17.39
N LYS A 150 -15.27 -5.94 17.27
CA LYS A 150 -15.24 -7.00 18.28
C LYS A 150 -14.36 -6.65 19.48
N ILE A 151 -13.48 -5.64 19.35
CA ILE A 151 -12.51 -5.29 20.37
C ILE A 151 -13.12 -4.30 21.36
N PRO A 152 -13.30 -4.69 22.63
CA PRO A 152 -13.72 -3.75 23.66
C PRO A 152 -12.68 -2.63 23.82
N ALA A 153 -13.15 -1.40 24.02
CA ALA A 153 -12.29 -0.24 24.17
C ALA A 153 -11.28 -0.46 25.32
N GLY A 154 -9.98 -0.45 25.00
CA GLY A 154 -8.90 -0.55 25.98
C GLY A 154 -8.52 -1.96 26.44
N ALA A 155 -9.13 -3.02 25.93
CA ALA A 155 -8.92 -4.39 26.45
C ALA A 155 -8.42 -5.41 25.41
N GLY A 156 -8.11 -5.01 24.18
CA GLY A 156 -7.51 -5.88 23.16
C GLY A 156 -6.08 -5.49 22.81
N ASP A 157 -5.21 -6.50 22.65
CA ASP A 157 -3.89 -6.31 22.03
C ASP A 157 -4.02 -6.34 20.51
N LEU A 158 -4.38 -5.19 19.92
CA LEU A 158 -4.51 -5.04 18.48
C LEU A 158 -3.15 -5.04 17.76
N LEU A 159 -2.04 -5.00 18.50
CA LEU A 159 -0.71 -4.89 17.92
C LEU A 159 -0.28 -6.16 17.19
N THR A 160 -0.69 -7.34 17.68
CA THR A 160 -0.37 -8.64 17.07
C THR A 160 -1.06 -8.86 15.73
N ASP A 161 -2.24 -8.26 15.54
CA ASP A 161 -3.01 -8.36 14.31
C ASP A 161 -2.53 -7.38 13.24
N VAL A 162 -1.63 -6.46 13.60
CA VAL A 162 -1.03 -5.48 12.69
C VAL A 162 0.28 -6.01 12.15
N HIS A 163 0.38 -6.08 10.82
CA HIS A 163 1.60 -6.49 10.14
C HIS A 163 2.80 -5.59 10.48
N LEU A 164 3.96 -6.22 10.67
CA LEU A 164 5.20 -5.59 11.17
C LEU A 164 5.65 -4.34 10.37
N HIS A 165 5.32 -4.28 9.07
CA HIS A 165 5.56 -3.11 8.21
C HIS A 165 5.03 -1.81 8.82
N TRP A 166 3.92 -1.87 9.56
CA TRP A 166 3.29 -0.69 10.15
C TRP A 166 3.81 -0.36 11.54
N HIS A 167 4.68 -1.17 12.13
CA HIS A 167 5.22 -0.91 13.46
C HIS A 167 6.27 0.22 13.39
N LEU A 168 6.31 1.05 14.41
CA LEU A 168 7.37 2.04 14.62
C LEU A 168 8.61 1.30 15.19
N GLY A 169 9.80 1.61 14.71
CA GLY A 169 11.03 0.95 15.15
C GLY A 169 11.25 -0.48 14.61
N SER A 170 10.37 -1.02 13.76
CA SER A 170 10.54 -2.35 13.15
C SER A 170 11.56 -2.41 12.00
N CYS A 171 12.40 -1.38 11.84
CA CYS A 171 13.51 -1.45 10.91
C CYS A 171 14.43 -2.62 11.27
N THR A 172 14.34 -3.71 10.50
CA THR A 172 15.23 -4.89 10.61
C THR A 172 16.62 -4.65 10.02
N CYS A 173 17.05 -3.38 9.93
CA CYS A 173 18.47 -3.06 9.84
C CYS A 173 19.09 -3.16 11.24
N THR A 174 19.10 -4.37 11.80
CA THR A 174 20.15 -4.71 12.75
C THR A 174 21.47 -4.66 11.99
N ASP A 175 22.20 -3.57 12.19
CA ASP A 175 23.66 -3.59 12.24
C ASP A 175 24.06 -4.66 13.29
N ARG A 176 24.21 -5.90 12.84
CA ARG A 176 24.91 -6.96 13.55
C ARG A 176 25.45 -7.91 12.50
N GLY A 177 26.72 -8.26 12.70
CA GLY A 177 27.63 -8.80 11.70
C GLY A 177 27.13 -10.01 10.93
N ALA A 178 27.86 -10.26 9.84
CA ALA A 178 27.76 -11.42 8.98
C ALA A 178 27.51 -12.72 9.77
N SER A 179 26.28 -13.22 9.72
CA SER A 179 26.00 -14.66 9.80
C SER A 179 24.57 -14.90 9.30
N ASN A 180 24.49 -15.58 8.14
CA ASN A 180 23.39 -16.36 7.61
C ASN A 180 21.96 -15.89 7.96
N ARG A 181 21.34 -15.14 7.04
CA ARG A 181 19.88 -15.00 6.95
C ARG A 181 19.38 -15.89 5.80
N PRO A 182 18.31 -16.69 5.98
CA PRO A 182 17.57 -17.20 4.85
C PRO A 182 16.82 -16.03 4.20
N ASP A 183 16.79 -16.01 2.87
CA ASP A 183 16.17 -14.94 2.08
C ASP A 183 14.69 -14.76 2.42
N ALA A 184 14.35 -13.69 3.14
CA ALA A 184 12.96 -13.28 3.41
C ALA A 184 12.23 -12.73 2.14
N PHE A 185 12.73 -13.07 0.95
CA PHE A 185 12.04 -12.90 -0.34
C PHE A 185 11.29 -14.16 -0.79
N ALA A 186 11.35 -15.25 -0.01
CA ALA A 186 10.85 -16.56 -0.40
C ALA A 186 9.34 -16.79 -0.18
N ASP A 187 8.66 -16.02 0.67
CA ASP A 187 7.21 -16.20 0.87
C ASP A 187 6.39 -15.31 -0.06
N LYS A 188 6.56 -15.54 -1.38
CA LYS A 188 5.45 -15.27 -2.30
C LYS A 188 4.48 -16.44 -2.17
N PRO A 189 3.19 -16.22 -1.92
CA PRO A 189 2.21 -17.27 -2.20
C PRO A 189 2.40 -17.66 -3.68
N ALA A 190 2.62 -18.96 -3.94
CA ALA A 190 2.95 -19.50 -5.25
C ALA A 190 2.01 -19.01 -6.38
N ALA A 191 0.78 -18.60 -6.03
CA ALA A 191 -0.20 -17.98 -6.91
C ALA A 191 0.27 -16.66 -7.57
N CYS A 192 1.03 -15.80 -6.86
CA CYS A 192 1.45 -14.48 -7.37
C CYS A 192 2.74 -14.58 -8.24
N ALA A 193 3.55 -15.64 -8.07
CA ALA A 193 4.82 -15.81 -8.78
C ALA A 193 4.68 -16.47 -10.16
N ALA A 194 3.68 -17.34 -10.35
CA ALA A 194 3.56 -18.21 -11.52
C ALA A 194 3.26 -17.52 -12.87
N LYS A 195 3.00 -16.20 -12.91
CA LYS A 195 2.53 -15.53 -14.15
C LYS A 195 3.31 -14.27 -14.57
N ARG A 196 4.47 -13.98 -13.97
CA ARG A 196 5.31 -12.84 -14.36
C ARG A 196 5.97 -12.96 -15.75
N LYS A 197 5.91 -14.11 -16.43
CA LYS A 197 6.65 -14.36 -17.69
C LYS A 197 5.91 -13.98 -19.00
N ALA A 198 4.78 -13.27 -18.97
CA ALA A 198 4.12 -12.85 -20.21
C ALA A 198 3.89 -11.33 -20.27
N GLY A 199 4.75 -10.63 -21.03
CA GLY A 199 4.33 -9.45 -21.80
C GLY A 199 4.16 -8.12 -21.06
N TRP A 200 5.12 -7.70 -20.22
CA TRP A 200 5.23 -6.29 -19.80
C TRP A 200 6.22 -5.57 -20.71
N GLY A 201 5.77 -5.06 -21.87
CA GLY A 201 6.71 -4.35 -22.74
C GLY A 201 6.19 -3.50 -23.90
N LYS A 202 4.96 -3.68 -24.41
CA LYS A 202 4.57 -2.96 -25.66
C LYS A 202 3.20 -2.26 -25.69
N GLU A 203 2.34 -2.41 -24.69
CA GLU A 203 0.92 -1.98 -24.82
C GLU A 203 0.49 -0.82 -23.88
N GLN A 204 1.42 -0.03 -23.32
CA GLN A 204 1.07 1.06 -22.40
C GLN A 204 0.78 2.40 -23.13
N ASN A 205 1.09 2.53 -24.43
CA ASN A 205 1.03 3.82 -25.13
C ASN A 205 -0.29 4.10 -25.88
N LYS A 206 -1.30 3.23 -25.78
CA LYS A 206 -2.53 3.34 -26.60
C LYS A 206 -3.80 3.75 -25.83
N VAL A 207 -3.78 3.74 -24.49
CA VAL A 207 -5.01 3.94 -23.68
C VAL A 207 -5.12 5.35 -23.08
N ILE A 208 -4.03 6.14 -23.09
CA ILE A 208 -4.02 7.47 -22.43
C ILE A 208 -4.56 8.60 -23.34
N HIS A 209 -4.79 8.37 -24.63
CA HIS A 209 -5.17 9.43 -25.57
C HIS A 209 -6.68 9.75 -25.68
N HIS A 210 -7.58 9.14 -24.90
CA HIS A 210 -9.04 9.29 -25.11
C HIS A 210 -9.84 9.95 -23.97
N CYS A 211 -9.19 10.57 -22.97
CA CYS A 211 -9.90 11.41 -22.00
C CYS A 211 -9.25 12.78 -21.89
N ARG A 212 -9.60 13.68 -22.82
CA ARG A 212 -9.48 15.13 -22.63
C ARG A 212 -10.91 15.69 -22.63
N PRO A 213 -11.42 16.27 -21.53
CA PRO A 213 -12.71 16.95 -21.57
C PRO A 213 -12.56 18.25 -22.37
N SER A 214 -13.45 18.43 -23.36
CA SER A 214 -13.64 19.70 -24.05
C SER A 214 -14.28 20.70 -23.09
N ASN A 215 -13.69 21.89 -23.01
CA ASN A 215 -14.27 23.06 -22.37
C ASN A 215 -15.63 23.41 -22.99
N MET A 216 -16.59 23.75 -22.14
CA MET A 216 -17.57 24.81 -22.35
C MET A 216 -17.92 25.42 -20.99
#